data_AF-A0A517QHV7-F1
#
_entry.id   AF-A0A517QHV7-F1
#
_cell.length_a   1.000
_cell.length_b   1.000
_cell.length_c   1.000
_cell.angle_alpha   90.00
_cell.angle_beta   90.00
_cell.angle_gamma   90.00
#
_symmetry.space_group_name_H-M   'P 1'
#
loop_
_entity.id
_entity.type
_entity.pdbx_description
1 polymer ?
#
loop_
_entity_poly.entity_id
_entity_poly.type
_entity_poly.pdbx_seq_one_letter_code
_entity_poly.pdbx_strand_id
1 'polypeptide(L)'
;MTKRHDDRAGQHILLTALGAQSRMTRYSLNGVSAEAELTPLALLQCLPELDRPNRVVALVTSGAKSSTWKTFSESVQSLVGIEAELVEIPDGRNAEEIRQIIERAAKAFGDDVHLTLDVTQGFRHFPFVLYALALYLTSLRGITLRGAYYGMLEGPDDPKPIVDLKPLLELPEWFHAVRVFRETGSVKSLAKTIQRTKEENSTSAAVDTIVASIEELSFAYESAIPLELAEASRAVSSELSGGFPESVSSTIPLSAQLSALLNDTCRTFRNDRSSLQTELTGKQTHWKSIILLDQDELKNEAKLIDLYLSRDQLPLALGLMREWVVSYLIFRSGASESWLDNSWGGARSSAERSLGALAAIQRDREGRRASGITLDDNQKAWAEFWNRLTELRNELHHHGMKKPVVVSRPPNMKKVLAFWNSLKAFDASAPDLPALGGSHGNLLLTALGTTPGVLFSALKNAPGVTRCIVICSEQSRLTIESAAGEAGFSGKIKPIQMADPHGGYPEEEKMSFEAESKRWLLESDSVLVNLTGGTTLMGMAVQNLADAARSLNRDCRRFVLVDRRPPDQQRSHPFEKGEVRWLDTPLEITDADD
;
A
#
# COMPACT_ATOMS: atom_id res chain seq x y z
N MET A 1 -15.81 33.86 -6.24
CA MET A 1 -15.16 34.39 -7.47
C MET A 1 -14.23 33.32 -7.99
N THR A 2 -14.78 32.33 -8.69
CA THR A 2 -14.05 31.23 -9.30
C THR A 2 -13.49 31.71 -10.64
N LYS A 3 -12.16 31.80 -10.74
CA LYS A 3 -11.46 32.00 -12.02
C LYS A 3 -11.85 30.85 -12.95
N ARG A 4 -12.68 31.12 -13.96
CA ARG A 4 -12.68 30.32 -15.18
C ARG A 4 -11.27 30.44 -15.75
N HIS A 5 -10.51 29.36 -15.74
CA HIS A 5 -9.32 29.27 -16.58
C HIS A 5 -9.78 29.49 -18.02
N ASP A 6 -9.27 30.54 -18.64
CA ASP A 6 -9.49 30.82 -20.05
C ASP A 6 -8.61 29.86 -20.85
N ASP A 7 -9.02 28.59 -20.94
CA ASP A 7 -8.41 27.53 -21.77
C ASP A 7 -8.57 27.79 -23.29
N ARG A 8 -8.78 29.05 -23.70
CA ARG A 8 -9.10 29.46 -25.07
C ARG A 8 -7.98 30.27 -25.75
N ALA A 9 -6.85 30.46 -25.07
CA ALA A 9 -5.68 31.17 -25.62
C ALA A 9 -4.69 30.25 -26.39
N GLY A 10 -4.93 28.93 -26.41
CA GLY A 10 -4.12 27.95 -27.14
C GLY A 10 -4.37 27.94 -28.66
N GLN A 11 -3.43 27.39 -29.44
CA GLN A 11 -3.60 27.26 -30.90
C GLN A 11 -4.66 26.20 -31.22
N HIS A 12 -5.71 26.55 -31.96
CA HIS A 12 -6.74 25.61 -32.42
C HIS A 12 -6.59 25.38 -33.91
N ILE A 13 -6.14 24.18 -34.27
CA ILE A 13 -5.75 23.82 -35.64
C ILE A 13 -6.77 22.85 -36.23
N LEU A 14 -7.29 23.17 -37.42
CA LEU A 14 -7.94 22.19 -38.29
C LEU A 14 -6.89 21.52 -39.18
N LEU A 15 -6.75 20.21 -39.08
CA LEU A 15 -5.95 19.38 -39.99
C LEU A 15 -6.87 18.66 -40.96
N THR A 16 -6.66 18.85 -42.27
CA THR A 16 -7.39 18.14 -43.32
C THR A 16 -6.42 17.58 -44.37
N ALA A 17 -6.78 16.47 -45.01
CA ALA A 17 -6.11 16.01 -46.22
C ALA A 17 -6.98 16.35 -47.44
N LEU A 18 -6.40 17.00 -48.45
CA LEU A 18 -7.15 17.37 -49.64
C LEU A 18 -7.16 16.26 -50.70
N GLY A 19 -8.36 15.96 -51.20
CA GLY A 19 -8.56 15.13 -52.37
C GLY A 19 -8.32 15.92 -53.67
N ALA A 20 -8.05 15.21 -54.77
CA ALA A 20 -7.88 15.83 -56.08
C ALA A 20 -9.21 16.24 -56.76
N GLN A 21 -10.34 15.76 -56.24
CA GLN A 21 -11.68 16.04 -56.75
C GLN A 21 -12.46 16.90 -55.76
N SER A 22 -13.28 17.81 -56.27
CA SER A 22 -14.25 18.58 -55.50
C SER A 22 -15.63 18.44 -56.12
N ARG A 23 -16.68 18.51 -55.30
CA ARG A 23 -18.07 18.41 -55.75
C ARG A 23 -18.94 19.27 -54.85
N MET A 24 -19.64 20.24 -55.43
CA MET A 24 -20.62 21.04 -54.69
C MET A 24 -21.67 20.11 -54.07
N THR A 25 -21.72 20.12 -52.74
CA THR A 25 -22.51 19.19 -51.95
C THR A 25 -23.06 19.91 -50.73
N ARG A 26 -24.33 19.63 -50.39
CA ARG A 26 -24.95 20.11 -49.15
C ARG A 26 -24.63 19.13 -48.04
N TYR A 27 -23.90 19.60 -47.03
CA TYR A 27 -23.55 18.82 -45.84
C TYR A 27 -24.37 19.27 -44.63
N SER A 28 -24.43 18.44 -43.59
CA SER A 28 -24.99 18.82 -42.30
C SER A 28 -24.18 18.29 -41.12
N LEU A 29 -24.04 19.11 -40.07
CA LEU A 29 -23.47 18.74 -38.78
C LEU A 29 -24.39 19.28 -37.68
N ASN A 30 -24.84 18.41 -36.77
CA ASN A 30 -25.71 18.80 -35.65
C ASN A 30 -26.93 19.65 -36.06
N GLY A 31 -27.54 19.34 -37.21
CA GLY A 31 -28.71 20.05 -37.75
C GLY A 31 -28.39 21.34 -38.51
N VAL A 32 -27.15 21.83 -38.49
CA VAL A 32 -26.69 22.97 -39.29
C VAL A 32 -26.25 22.47 -40.67
N SER A 33 -26.83 23.03 -41.73
CA SER A 33 -26.45 22.67 -43.11
C SER A 33 -25.58 23.74 -43.76
N ALA A 34 -24.61 23.32 -44.57
CA ALA A 34 -23.78 24.19 -45.40
C ALA A 34 -23.54 23.57 -46.78
N GLU A 35 -23.47 24.39 -47.81
CA GLU A 35 -23.03 23.97 -49.15
C GLU A 35 -21.56 24.27 -49.32
N ALA A 36 -20.80 23.28 -49.79
CA ALA A 36 -19.40 23.45 -50.12
C ALA A 36 -18.93 22.43 -51.14
N GLU A 37 -17.86 22.78 -51.88
CA GLU A 37 -17.21 21.85 -52.80
C GLU A 37 -16.31 20.82 -52.11
N LEU A 38 -15.89 21.12 -50.87
CA LEU A 38 -15.01 20.30 -50.05
C LEU A 38 -15.57 20.25 -48.62
N THR A 39 -15.59 19.05 -48.04
CA THR A 39 -16.07 18.81 -46.68
C THR A 39 -15.42 19.69 -45.60
N PRO A 40 -14.10 19.95 -45.57
CA PRO A 40 -13.52 20.84 -44.56
C PRO A 40 -14.07 22.27 -44.62
N LEU A 41 -14.50 22.76 -45.79
CA LEU A 41 -15.15 24.07 -45.91
C LEU A 41 -16.58 24.05 -45.35
N ALA A 42 -17.33 22.98 -45.58
CA ALA A 42 -18.64 22.81 -44.96
C ALA A 42 -18.53 22.67 -43.44
N LEU A 43 -17.51 21.95 -42.95
CA LEU A 43 -17.21 21.82 -41.52
C LEU A 43 -16.97 23.19 -40.88
N LEU A 44 -16.12 24.05 -41.47
CA LEU A 44 -15.87 25.41 -40.96
C LEU A 44 -17.14 26.26 -40.88
N GLN A 45 -18.06 26.10 -41.84
CA GLN A 45 -19.34 26.81 -41.86
C GLN A 45 -20.30 26.30 -40.80
N CYS A 46 -20.38 24.97 -40.62
CA CYS A 46 -21.28 24.33 -39.67
C CYS A 46 -20.82 24.44 -38.21
N LEU A 47 -19.51 24.62 -37.96
CA LEU A 47 -18.99 24.79 -36.59
C LEU A 47 -19.43 26.14 -35.98
N PRO A 48 -19.85 26.14 -34.70
CA PRO A 48 -20.09 27.37 -33.95
C PRO A 48 -18.85 28.28 -33.94
N GLU A 49 -19.03 29.61 -33.92
CA GLU A 49 -17.91 30.56 -33.97
C GLU A 49 -16.85 30.33 -32.89
N LEU A 50 -17.28 29.93 -31.68
CA LEU A 50 -16.39 29.64 -30.56
C LEU A 50 -15.56 28.36 -30.73
N ASP A 51 -15.98 27.47 -31.64
CA ASP A 51 -15.32 26.18 -31.92
C ASP A 51 -14.63 26.19 -33.28
N ARG A 52 -14.55 27.35 -33.95
CA ARG A 52 -13.80 27.48 -35.20
C ARG A 52 -12.30 27.52 -34.93
N PRO A 53 -11.51 26.81 -35.73
CA PRO A 53 -10.06 26.83 -35.62
C PRO A 53 -9.51 28.24 -35.94
N ASN A 54 -8.39 28.60 -35.32
CA ASN A 54 -7.64 29.82 -35.61
C ASN A 54 -6.46 29.58 -36.56
N ARG A 55 -6.15 28.32 -36.90
CA ARG A 55 -5.21 27.91 -37.94
C ARG A 55 -5.77 26.74 -38.76
N VAL A 56 -5.48 26.70 -40.05
CA VAL A 56 -5.91 25.60 -40.94
C VAL A 56 -4.67 25.03 -41.63
N VAL A 57 -4.41 23.74 -41.46
CA VAL A 57 -3.30 23.02 -42.07
C VAL A 57 -3.86 21.99 -43.04
N ALA A 58 -3.48 22.09 -44.31
CA ALA A 58 -3.88 21.15 -45.35
C ALA A 58 -2.70 20.26 -45.75
N LEU A 59 -2.89 18.95 -45.66
CA LEU A 59 -1.99 17.98 -46.25
C LEU A 59 -2.36 17.81 -47.73
N VAL A 60 -1.44 18.14 -48.62
CA VAL A 60 -1.71 18.27 -50.06
C VAL A 60 -0.74 17.41 -50.86
N THR A 61 -1.28 16.47 -51.64
CA THR A 61 -0.51 15.72 -52.63
C THR A 61 -0.28 16.55 -53.90
N SER A 62 0.62 16.10 -54.78
CA SER A 62 0.86 16.80 -56.05
C SER A 62 -0.41 16.96 -56.89
N GLY A 63 -1.32 15.98 -56.86
CA GLY A 63 -2.61 16.04 -57.52
C GLY A 63 -3.50 17.15 -56.94
N ALA A 64 -3.73 17.13 -55.63
CA ALA A 64 -4.57 18.14 -54.95
C ALA A 64 -4.00 19.56 -55.05
N LYS A 65 -2.67 19.71 -55.09
CA LYS A 65 -2.01 21.01 -55.27
C LYS A 65 -2.40 21.68 -56.59
N SER A 66 -2.55 20.88 -57.65
CA SER A 66 -2.91 21.36 -58.98
C SER A 66 -4.42 21.57 -59.19
N SER A 67 -5.28 20.90 -58.41
CA SER A 67 -6.72 20.90 -58.64
C SER A 67 -7.54 21.65 -57.59
N THR A 68 -7.35 21.35 -56.30
CA THR A 68 -8.26 21.79 -55.23
C THR A 68 -7.64 22.80 -54.26
N TRP A 69 -6.31 22.83 -54.14
CA TRP A 69 -5.60 23.68 -53.17
C TRP A 69 -5.94 25.18 -53.29
N LYS A 70 -5.88 25.73 -54.51
CA LYS A 70 -6.13 27.15 -54.73
C LYS A 70 -7.53 27.54 -54.25
N THR A 71 -8.55 26.85 -54.75
CA THR A 71 -9.96 27.08 -54.37
C THR A 71 -10.18 26.91 -52.87
N PHE A 72 -9.58 25.88 -52.26
CA PHE A 72 -9.65 25.66 -50.82
C PHE A 72 -9.06 26.84 -50.04
N SER A 73 -7.83 27.26 -50.36
CA SER A 73 -7.15 28.35 -49.65
C SER A 73 -7.90 29.69 -49.74
N GLU A 74 -8.42 30.04 -50.93
CA GLU A 74 -9.21 31.26 -51.14
C GLU A 74 -10.55 31.22 -50.38
N SER A 75 -11.18 30.04 -50.32
CA SER A 75 -12.44 29.84 -49.59
C SER A 75 -12.25 29.89 -48.08
N VAL A 76 -11.16 29.32 -47.53
CA VAL A 76 -10.85 29.44 -46.09
C VAL A 76 -10.63 30.91 -45.71
N GLN A 77 -9.85 31.65 -46.50
CA GLN A 77 -9.62 33.08 -46.25
C GLN A 77 -10.93 33.89 -46.29
N SER A 78 -11.82 33.58 -47.23
CA SER A 78 -13.12 34.25 -47.36
C SER A 78 -14.10 33.91 -46.22
N LEU A 79 -14.16 32.63 -45.82
CA LEU A 79 -15.14 32.14 -44.84
C LEU A 79 -14.78 32.49 -43.40
N VAL A 80 -13.50 32.39 -43.04
CA VAL A 80 -13.04 32.50 -41.65
C VAL A 80 -11.90 33.51 -41.45
N GLY A 81 -11.43 34.17 -42.51
CA GLY A 81 -10.40 35.20 -42.41
C GLY A 81 -8.97 34.69 -42.14
N ILE A 82 -8.73 33.38 -42.31
CA ILE A 82 -7.46 32.71 -41.98
C ILE A 82 -6.76 32.26 -43.26
N GLU A 83 -5.45 32.45 -43.34
CA GLU A 83 -4.63 31.88 -44.42
C GLU A 83 -4.39 30.39 -44.14
N ALA A 84 -4.79 29.53 -45.08
CA ALA A 84 -4.54 28.09 -44.97
C ALA A 84 -3.06 27.76 -45.23
N GLU A 85 -2.47 26.91 -44.38
CA GLU A 85 -1.09 26.46 -44.47
C GLU A 85 -0.98 25.20 -45.34
N LEU A 86 -0.06 25.23 -46.31
CA LEU A 86 0.22 24.12 -47.22
C LEU A 86 1.30 23.19 -46.65
N VAL A 87 0.98 21.91 -46.44
CA VAL A 87 1.96 20.86 -46.15
C VAL A 87 1.97 19.84 -47.28
N GLU A 88 2.99 19.92 -48.12
CA GLU A 88 3.15 18.97 -49.23
C GLU A 88 3.51 17.59 -48.72
N ILE A 89 2.79 16.57 -49.18
CA ILE A 89 2.97 15.17 -48.78
C ILE A 89 2.97 14.22 -50.00
N PRO A 90 3.61 13.05 -49.90
CA PRO A 90 3.51 12.02 -50.95
C PRO A 90 2.14 11.34 -50.95
N ASP A 91 1.89 10.49 -51.94
CA ASP A 91 0.62 9.75 -52.10
C ASP A 91 0.43 8.60 -51.09
N GLY A 92 1.47 8.22 -50.34
CA GLY A 92 1.40 7.16 -49.34
C GLY A 92 1.30 5.76 -49.95
N ARG A 93 1.97 5.52 -51.08
CA ARG A 93 1.89 4.27 -51.86
C ARG A 93 2.69 3.12 -51.25
N ASN A 94 3.57 3.41 -50.31
CA ASN A 94 4.42 2.45 -49.61
C ASN A 94 4.68 2.93 -48.16
N ALA A 95 5.25 2.05 -47.33
CA ALA A 95 5.50 2.33 -45.91
C ALA A 95 6.39 3.58 -45.69
N GLU A 96 7.36 3.82 -46.57
CA GLU A 96 8.26 4.96 -46.48
C GLU A 96 7.52 6.28 -46.76
N GLU A 97 6.65 6.32 -47.76
CA GLU A 97 5.79 7.48 -48.02
C GLU A 97 4.81 7.73 -46.86
N ILE A 98 4.24 6.68 -46.25
CA ILE A 98 3.36 6.83 -45.07
C ILE A 98 4.14 7.44 -43.89
N ARG A 99 5.37 6.98 -43.63
CA ARG A 99 6.25 7.55 -42.61
C ARG A 99 6.49 9.04 -42.88
N GLN A 100 6.77 9.41 -44.12
CA GLN A 100 6.99 10.81 -44.51
C GLN A 100 5.73 11.67 -44.33
N ILE A 101 4.53 11.14 -44.59
CA ILE A 101 3.26 11.86 -44.33
C ILE A 101 3.17 12.20 -42.83
N ILE A 102 3.37 11.22 -41.96
CA ILE A 102 3.30 11.41 -40.50
C ILE A 102 4.35 12.43 -40.04
N GLU A 103 5.59 12.32 -40.51
CA GLU A 103 6.67 13.24 -40.12
C GLU A 103 6.45 14.67 -40.58
N ARG A 104 5.94 14.87 -41.81
CA ARG A 104 5.65 16.21 -42.34
C ARG A 104 4.46 16.82 -41.62
N ALA A 105 3.40 16.05 -41.41
CA ALA A 105 2.22 16.52 -40.71
C ALA A 105 2.54 16.87 -39.24
N ALA A 106 3.28 16.01 -38.54
CA ALA A 106 3.66 16.23 -37.14
C ALA A 106 4.51 17.48 -36.91
N LYS A 107 5.28 17.95 -37.92
CA LYS A 107 6.07 19.19 -37.85
C LYS A 107 5.22 20.46 -37.84
N ALA A 108 3.96 20.39 -38.28
CA ALA A 108 3.06 21.54 -38.29
C ALA A 108 2.51 21.90 -36.89
N PHE A 109 2.69 21.00 -35.92
CA PHE A 109 2.16 21.12 -34.57
C PHE A 109 3.27 21.47 -33.59
N GLY A 110 3.06 22.56 -32.83
CA GLY A 110 3.86 22.90 -31.66
C GLY A 110 3.31 22.26 -30.38
N ASP A 111 3.73 22.79 -29.23
CA ASP A 111 3.17 22.41 -27.93
C ASP A 111 1.82 23.13 -27.70
N ASP A 112 0.98 22.57 -26.83
CA ASP A 112 -0.31 23.16 -26.40
C ASP A 112 -1.29 23.48 -27.55
N VAL A 113 -1.47 22.50 -28.45
CA VAL A 113 -2.40 22.59 -29.58
C VAL A 113 -3.72 21.89 -29.25
N HIS A 114 -4.82 22.55 -29.61
CA HIS A 114 -6.13 21.95 -29.79
C HIS A 114 -6.30 21.50 -31.24
N LEU A 115 -6.57 20.23 -31.48
CA LEU A 115 -6.68 19.65 -32.82
C LEU A 115 -8.14 19.36 -33.19
N THR A 116 -8.60 19.89 -34.32
CA THR A 116 -9.76 19.37 -35.05
C THR A 116 -9.26 18.62 -36.28
N LEU A 117 -9.69 17.38 -36.47
CA LEU A 117 -9.30 16.56 -37.59
C LEU A 117 -10.45 16.44 -38.60
N ASP A 118 -10.16 16.58 -39.89
CA ASP A 118 -11.06 16.16 -40.98
C ASP A 118 -10.45 14.95 -41.68
N VAL A 119 -11.17 13.82 -41.66
CA VAL A 119 -10.73 12.55 -42.26
C VAL A 119 -11.53 12.20 -43.52
N THR A 120 -12.22 13.18 -44.12
CA THR A 120 -13.14 12.91 -45.23
C THR A 120 -12.45 12.62 -46.55
N GLN A 121 -11.46 13.43 -46.91
CA GLN A 121 -10.92 13.46 -48.26
C GLN A 121 -9.51 12.85 -48.33
N GLY A 122 -9.15 12.35 -49.51
CA GLY A 122 -7.89 11.66 -49.78
C GLY A 122 -8.08 10.25 -50.35
N PHE A 123 -6.99 9.52 -50.53
CA PHE A 123 -7.07 8.10 -50.91
C PHE A 123 -7.73 7.27 -49.80
N ARG A 124 -8.30 6.10 -50.13
CA ARG A 124 -9.06 5.27 -49.17
C ARG A 124 -8.28 4.87 -47.90
N HIS A 125 -6.96 4.86 -47.94
CA HIS A 125 -6.10 4.57 -46.79
C HIS A 125 -5.74 5.80 -45.94
N PHE A 126 -5.93 7.03 -46.44
CA PHE A 126 -5.60 8.26 -45.72
C PHE A 126 -6.35 8.45 -44.40
N PRO A 127 -7.65 8.12 -44.29
CA PRO A 127 -8.34 8.19 -43.00
C PRO A 127 -7.64 7.39 -41.91
N PHE A 128 -7.07 6.21 -42.24
CA PHE A 128 -6.29 5.42 -41.28
C PHE A 128 -4.95 6.08 -40.91
N VAL A 129 -4.29 6.73 -41.88
CA VAL A 129 -3.04 7.48 -41.63
C VAL A 129 -3.31 8.68 -40.73
N LEU A 130 -4.37 9.45 -40.98
CA LEU A 130 -4.79 10.59 -40.17
C LEU A 130 -5.24 10.15 -38.77
N TYR A 131 -5.94 9.02 -38.66
CA TYR A 131 -6.30 8.42 -37.36
C TYR A 131 -5.04 8.06 -36.55
N ALA A 132 -4.07 7.37 -37.16
CA ALA A 132 -2.81 7.02 -36.50
C ALA A 132 -1.99 8.27 -36.11
N LEU A 133 -1.96 9.29 -36.97
CA LEU A 133 -1.33 10.57 -36.68
C LEU A 133 -2.00 11.25 -35.49
N ALA A 134 -3.33 11.28 -35.42
CA ALA A 134 -4.06 11.87 -34.30
C ALA A 134 -3.69 11.18 -32.99
N LEU A 135 -3.67 9.85 -32.95
CA LEU A 135 -3.23 9.10 -31.75
C LEU A 135 -1.78 9.40 -31.36
N TYR A 136 -0.88 9.52 -32.34
CA TYR A 136 0.51 9.90 -32.11
C TYR A 136 0.62 11.30 -31.48
N LEU A 137 -0.10 12.27 -32.05
CA LEU A 137 -0.12 13.65 -31.59
C LEU A 137 -0.71 13.77 -30.18
N THR A 138 -1.84 13.13 -29.90
CA THR A 138 -2.47 13.19 -28.57
C THR A 138 -1.62 12.48 -27.51
N SER A 139 -1.02 11.33 -27.83
CA SER A 139 -0.28 10.52 -26.85
C SER A 139 1.12 11.04 -26.55
N LEU A 140 1.86 11.56 -27.54
CA LEU A 140 3.28 11.93 -27.39
C LEU A 140 3.54 13.44 -27.35
N ARG A 141 2.64 14.27 -27.90
CA ARG A 141 2.78 15.73 -27.90
C ARG A 141 1.83 16.44 -26.93
N GLY A 142 0.98 15.69 -26.22
CA GLY A 142 0.01 16.28 -25.29
C GLY A 142 -1.03 17.17 -25.99
N ILE A 143 -1.26 16.95 -27.28
CA ILE A 143 -2.24 17.70 -28.09
C ILE A 143 -3.64 17.29 -27.66
N THR A 144 -4.53 18.26 -27.49
CA THR A 144 -5.91 18.02 -27.08
C THR A 144 -6.81 17.90 -28.30
N LEU A 145 -7.43 16.73 -28.51
CA LEU A 145 -8.36 16.52 -29.61
C LEU A 145 -9.72 17.19 -29.30
N ARG A 146 -10.10 18.21 -30.08
CA ARG A 146 -11.40 18.88 -29.99
C ARG A 146 -12.51 18.12 -30.74
N GLY A 147 -12.18 17.53 -31.89
CA GLY A 147 -13.14 16.78 -32.70
C GLY A 147 -12.46 16.09 -33.87
N ALA A 148 -13.10 15.07 -34.44
CA ALA A 148 -12.61 14.39 -35.63
C ALA A 148 -13.77 14.09 -36.57
N TYR A 149 -13.83 14.71 -37.73
CA TYR A 149 -15.03 14.74 -38.56
C TYR A 149 -14.87 13.97 -39.87
N TYR A 150 -15.92 13.28 -40.26
CA TYR A 150 -16.01 12.54 -41.53
C TYR A 150 -17.32 12.87 -42.25
N GLY A 151 -17.22 13.43 -43.45
CA GLY A 151 -18.37 13.65 -44.34
C GLY A 151 -18.74 12.40 -45.12
N MET A 152 -19.99 11.96 -45.01
CA MET A 152 -20.51 10.80 -45.73
C MET A 152 -20.91 11.13 -47.18
N LEU A 153 -19.96 11.56 -48.01
CA LEU A 153 -20.20 12.04 -49.38
C LEU A 153 -20.93 10.99 -50.26
N GLU A 154 -20.54 9.73 -50.16
CA GLU A 154 -21.09 8.61 -50.94
C GLU A 154 -22.37 8.00 -50.32
N GLY A 155 -22.84 8.54 -49.19
CA GLY A 155 -24.06 8.08 -48.52
C GLY A 155 -25.34 8.43 -49.28
N PRO A 156 -26.49 7.82 -48.96
CA PRO A 156 -27.76 8.12 -49.62
C PRO A 156 -28.41 9.45 -49.17
N ASP A 157 -28.06 9.95 -47.98
CA ASP A 157 -28.75 11.09 -47.32
C ASP A 157 -28.57 12.44 -48.05
N ASP A 158 -29.52 13.36 -47.88
CA ASP A 158 -29.42 14.75 -48.32
C ASP A 158 -30.13 15.66 -47.29
N PRO A 159 -29.42 16.59 -46.60
CA PRO A 159 -27.99 16.88 -46.71
C PRO A 159 -27.08 15.72 -46.26
N LYS A 160 -25.87 15.62 -46.84
CA LYS A 160 -24.87 14.60 -46.48
C LYS A 160 -24.38 14.82 -45.04
N PRO A 161 -24.45 13.82 -44.14
CA PRO A 161 -24.05 14.03 -42.75
C PRO A 161 -22.52 14.13 -42.62
N ILE A 162 -22.08 15.02 -41.74
CA ILE A 162 -20.74 15.07 -41.16
C ILE A 162 -20.84 14.42 -39.79
N VAL A 163 -20.12 13.32 -39.61
CA VAL A 163 -20.14 12.50 -38.39
C VAL A 163 -18.91 12.81 -37.56
N ASP A 164 -19.09 12.99 -36.25
CA ASP A 164 -17.99 13.09 -35.30
C ASP A 164 -17.49 11.70 -34.88
N LEU A 165 -16.23 11.43 -35.18
CA LEU A 165 -15.45 10.23 -34.91
C LEU A 165 -14.53 10.40 -33.70
N LYS A 166 -14.57 11.53 -32.97
CA LYS A 166 -13.81 11.71 -31.71
C LYS A 166 -13.97 10.52 -30.76
N PRO A 167 -15.19 9.97 -30.50
CA PRO A 167 -15.35 8.83 -29.60
C PRO A 167 -14.53 7.59 -30.01
N LEU A 168 -14.29 7.40 -31.32
CA LEU A 168 -13.47 6.31 -31.84
C LEU A 168 -11.96 6.54 -31.59
N LEU A 169 -11.52 7.79 -31.55
CA LEU A 169 -10.13 8.16 -31.26
C LEU A 169 -9.81 8.11 -29.76
N GLU A 170 -10.81 8.21 -28.89
CA GLU A 170 -10.64 8.12 -27.43
C GLU A 170 -10.70 6.68 -26.90
N LEU A 171 -11.27 5.75 -27.67
CA LEU A 171 -11.36 4.32 -27.32
C LEU A 171 -10.03 3.69 -26.86
N PRO A 172 -8.88 3.92 -27.55
CA PRO A 172 -7.60 3.39 -27.10
C PRO A 172 -7.19 3.83 -25.69
N GLU A 173 -7.53 5.06 -25.28
CA GLU A 173 -7.22 5.56 -23.94
C GLU A 173 -8.05 4.83 -22.87
N TRP A 174 -9.32 4.53 -23.15
CA TRP A 174 -10.15 3.70 -22.29
C TRP A 174 -9.61 2.28 -22.15
N PHE A 175 -9.23 1.65 -23.26
CA PHE A 175 -8.63 0.31 -23.22
C PHE A 175 -7.30 0.30 -22.47
N HIS A 176 -6.49 1.35 -22.62
CA HIS A 176 -5.26 1.49 -21.86
C HIS A 176 -5.54 1.64 -20.36
N ALA A 177 -6.48 2.51 -19.96
CA ALA A 177 -6.85 2.69 -18.56
C ALA A 177 -7.36 1.39 -17.91
N VAL A 178 -8.23 0.65 -18.61
CA VAL A 178 -8.73 -0.66 -18.18
C VAL A 178 -7.59 -1.68 -18.04
N ARG A 179 -6.67 -1.70 -19.01
CA ARG A 179 -5.52 -2.60 -18.99
C ARG A 179 -4.61 -2.31 -17.80
N VAL A 180 -4.27 -1.05 -17.56
CA VAL A 180 -3.45 -0.61 -16.41
C VAL A 180 -4.11 -1.05 -15.10
N PHE A 181 -5.42 -0.87 -14.97
CA PHE A 181 -6.16 -1.35 -13.81
C PHE A 181 -6.07 -2.87 -13.63
N ARG A 182 -6.29 -3.65 -14.69
CA ARG A 182 -6.23 -5.12 -14.60
C ARG A 182 -4.84 -5.63 -14.25
N GLU A 183 -3.80 -5.04 -14.83
CA GLU A 183 -2.41 -5.48 -14.66
C GLU A 183 -1.80 -5.01 -13.35
N THR A 184 -2.11 -3.78 -12.91
CA THR A 184 -1.43 -3.13 -11.76
C THR A 184 -2.33 -2.87 -10.56
N GLY A 185 -3.65 -2.94 -10.73
CA GLY A 185 -4.62 -2.47 -9.73
C GLY A 185 -4.78 -0.95 -9.64
N SER A 186 -3.93 -0.16 -10.31
CA SER A 186 -4.03 1.29 -10.30
C SER A 186 -5.23 1.77 -11.10
N VAL A 187 -6.05 2.62 -10.50
CA VAL A 187 -7.25 3.19 -11.12
C VAL A 187 -7.09 4.65 -11.50
N LYS A 188 -5.89 5.22 -11.30
CA LYS A 188 -5.59 6.63 -11.59
C LYS A 188 -5.90 7.04 -13.03
N SER A 189 -5.48 6.23 -14.01
CA SER A 189 -5.79 6.50 -15.42
C SER A 189 -7.28 6.48 -15.68
N LEU A 190 -8.01 5.56 -15.03
CA LEU A 190 -9.45 5.43 -15.20
C LEU A 190 -10.22 6.60 -14.59
N ALA A 191 -9.88 7.00 -13.35
CA ALA A 191 -10.43 8.17 -12.68
C ALA A 191 -10.23 9.44 -13.53
N LYS A 192 -9.03 9.63 -14.07
CA LYS A 192 -8.72 10.76 -14.97
C LYS A 192 -9.58 10.76 -16.23
N THR A 193 -9.76 9.62 -16.89
CA THR A 193 -10.58 9.53 -18.11
C THR A 193 -12.06 9.80 -17.83
N ILE A 194 -12.59 9.29 -16.70
CA ILE A 194 -13.96 9.58 -16.25
C ILE A 194 -14.13 11.08 -15.95
N GLN A 195 -13.17 11.68 -15.26
CA GLN A 195 -13.20 13.11 -14.92
C GLN A 195 -13.17 14.01 -16.17
N ARG A 196 -12.32 13.71 -17.16
CA ARG A 196 -12.29 14.46 -18.42
C ARG A 196 -13.63 14.38 -19.16
N THR A 197 -14.23 13.20 -19.18
CA THR A 197 -15.54 12.98 -19.81
C THR A 197 -16.64 13.82 -19.14
N LYS A 198 -16.55 14.00 -17.83
CA LYS A 198 -17.45 14.91 -17.08
C LYS A 198 -17.28 16.35 -17.54
N GLU A 199 -16.05 16.88 -17.54
CA GLU A 199 -15.77 18.29 -17.88
C GLU A 199 -16.30 18.70 -19.26
N GLU A 200 -16.31 17.76 -20.21
CA GLU A 200 -16.81 17.99 -21.56
C GLU A 200 -18.36 17.95 -21.67
N ASN A 201 -19.04 17.19 -20.81
CA ASN A 201 -20.47 16.87 -21.01
C ASN A 201 -21.40 17.43 -19.93
N SER A 202 -20.96 17.59 -18.67
CA SER A 202 -21.77 18.19 -17.60
C SER A 202 -21.01 18.36 -16.28
N THR A 203 -21.44 19.28 -15.42
CA THR A 203 -21.05 19.27 -14.00
C THR A 203 -21.94 18.32 -13.20
N SER A 204 -21.61 17.02 -13.19
CA SER A 204 -22.34 16.00 -12.41
C SER A 204 -21.64 15.69 -11.09
N ALA A 205 -22.27 16.04 -9.96
CA ALA A 205 -21.76 15.72 -8.61
C ALA A 205 -21.66 14.20 -8.36
N ALA A 206 -22.54 13.40 -8.97
CA ALA A 206 -22.49 11.94 -8.88
C ALA A 206 -21.19 11.39 -9.50
N VAL A 207 -20.70 12.00 -10.58
CA VAL A 207 -19.42 11.59 -11.19
C VAL A 207 -18.25 11.95 -10.28
N ASP A 208 -18.30 13.10 -9.60
CA ASP A 208 -17.27 13.47 -8.60
C ASP A 208 -17.20 12.45 -7.46
N THR A 209 -18.34 11.99 -6.96
CA THR A 209 -18.38 10.95 -5.91
C THR A 209 -17.80 9.63 -6.40
N ILE A 210 -18.11 9.21 -7.64
CA ILE A 210 -17.53 8.00 -8.24
C ILE A 210 -16.02 8.14 -8.39
N VAL A 211 -15.54 9.25 -8.92
CA VAL A 211 -14.11 9.53 -9.09
C VAL A 211 -13.40 9.51 -7.74
N ALA A 212 -13.93 10.20 -6.73
CA ALA A 212 -13.38 10.20 -5.38
C ALA A 212 -13.33 8.78 -4.77
N SER A 213 -14.41 8.00 -4.90
CA SER A 213 -14.45 6.62 -4.39
C SER A 213 -13.42 5.72 -5.09
N ILE A 214 -13.22 5.91 -6.40
CA ILE A 214 -12.19 5.19 -7.17
C ILE A 214 -10.79 5.63 -6.72
N GLU A 215 -10.55 6.93 -6.47
CA GLU A 215 -9.27 7.41 -5.97
C GLU A 215 -8.93 6.87 -4.56
N GLU A 216 -9.92 6.82 -3.66
CA GLU A 216 -9.79 6.20 -2.34
C GLU A 216 -9.46 4.71 -2.44
N LEU A 217 -10.13 3.98 -3.34
CA LEU A 217 -9.81 2.59 -3.66
C LEU A 217 -8.36 2.45 -4.13
N SER A 218 -7.90 3.35 -5.02
CA SER A 218 -6.51 3.38 -5.51
C SER A 218 -5.54 3.53 -4.37
N PHE A 219 -5.77 4.53 -3.51
CA PHE A 219 -4.89 4.83 -2.38
C PHE A 219 -4.79 3.63 -1.43
N ALA A 220 -5.93 3.02 -1.09
CA ALA A 220 -5.95 1.87 -0.20
C ALA A 220 -5.23 0.64 -0.80
N TYR A 221 -5.42 0.41 -2.11
CA TYR A 221 -4.74 -0.67 -2.83
C TYR A 221 -3.23 -0.43 -2.94
N GLU A 222 -2.79 0.76 -3.31
CA GLU A 222 -1.37 1.09 -3.48
C GLU A 222 -0.62 1.18 -2.14
N SER A 223 -1.34 1.40 -1.04
CA SER A 223 -0.79 1.45 0.33
C SER A 223 -0.85 0.10 1.08
N ALA A 224 -1.46 -0.93 0.49
CA ALA A 224 -1.66 -2.25 1.10
C ALA A 224 -2.33 -2.18 2.49
N ILE A 225 -3.40 -1.38 2.61
CA ILE A 225 -4.23 -1.25 3.82
C ILE A 225 -5.55 -2.00 3.64
N PRO A 226 -5.63 -3.30 4.03
CA PRO A 226 -6.69 -4.21 3.59
C PRO A 226 -8.08 -3.81 4.08
N LEU A 227 -8.21 -3.34 5.33
CA LEU A 227 -9.50 -2.95 5.89
C LEU A 227 -10.10 -1.75 5.15
N GLU A 228 -9.29 -0.70 4.91
CA GLU A 228 -9.70 0.45 4.10
C GLU A 228 -9.98 0.07 2.65
N LEU A 229 -9.21 -0.86 2.08
CA LEU A 229 -9.44 -1.33 0.72
C LEU A 229 -10.81 -2.02 0.59
N ALA A 230 -11.18 -2.84 1.58
CA ALA A 230 -12.49 -3.46 1.64
C ALA A 230 -13.60 -2.41 1.71
N GLU A 231 -13.41 -1.35 2.50
CA GLU A 231 -14.40 -0.28 2.64
C GLU A 231 -14.52 0.60 1.39
N ALA A 232 -13.41 1.03 0.81
CA ALA A 232 -13.40 1.75 -0.46
C ALA A 232 -14.02 0.92 -1.59
N SER A 233 -13.82 -0.40 -1.57
CA SER A 233 -14.48 -1.32 -2.51
C SER A 233 -16.00 -1.36 -2.34
N ARG A 234 -16.51 -1.25 -1.11
CA ARG A 234 -17.96 -1.14 -0.86
C ARG A 234 -18.50 0.19 -1.39
N ALA A 235 -17.81 1.30 -1.15
CA ALA A 235 -18.18 2.61 -1.67
C ALA A 235 -18.30 2.59 -3.20
N VAL A 236 -17.26 2.15 -3.91
CA VAL A 236 -17.28 2.02 -5.38
C VAL A 236 -18.42 1.11 -5.86
N SER A 237 -18.62 -0.03 -5.19
CA SER A 237 -19.71 -0.96 -5.56
C SER A 237 -21.11 -0.35 -5.36
N SER A 238 -21.27 0.48 -4.34
CA SER A 238 -22.52 1.20 -4.05
C SER A 238 -22.79 2.24 -5.12
N GLU A 239 -21.81 3.10 -5.39
CA GLU A 239 -21.91 4.18 -6.40
C GLU A 239 -22.14 3.64 -7.82
N LEU A 240 -21.57 2.46 -8.14
CA LEU A 240 -21.71 1.82 -9.45
C LEU A 240 -22.78 0.72 -9.52
N SER A 241 -23.66 0.61 -8.51
CA SER A 241 -24.71 -0.41 -8.47
C SER A 241 -25.68 -0.32 -9.67
N GLY A 242 -25.99 0.90 -10.11
CA GLY A 242 -26.81 1.20 -11.29
C GLY A 242 -26.00 1.43 -12.58
N GLY A 243 -24.69 1.23 -12.56
CA GLY A 243 -23.78 1.64 -13.64
C GLY A 243 -23.34 3.10 -13.53
N PHE A 244 -22.70 3.61 -14.59
CA PHE A 244 -22.30 5.01 -14.66
C PHE A 244 -23.53 5.93 -14.84
N PRO A 245 -23.51 7.16 -14.31
CA PRO A 245 -24.57 8.14 -14.53
C PRO A 245 -24.81 8.40 -16.02
N GLU A 246 -26.07 8.65 -16.41
CA GLU A 246 -26.46 8.91 -17.81
C GLU A 246 -25.67 10.06 -18.46
N SER A 247 -25.28 11.04 -17.64
CA SER A 247 -24.47 12.20 -18.05
C SER A 247 -23.09 11.85 -18.63
N VAL A 248 -22.58 10.64 -18.38
CA VAL A 248 -21.31 10.15 -18.91
C VAL A 248 -21.42 8.77 -19.56
N SER A 249 -22.47 7.99 -19.29
CA SER A 249 -22.61 6.61 -19.77
C SER A 249 -22.71 6.48 -21.29
N SER A 250 -23.22 7.52 -21.96
CA SER A 250 -23.34 7.60 -23.42
C SER A 250 -22.01 7.93 -24.13
N THR A 251 -21.09 8.57 -23.41
CA THR A 251 -19.77 8.96 -23.92
C THR A 251 -18.70 7.92 -23.58
N ILE A 252 -18.83 7.25 -22.44
CA ILE A 252 -17.93 6.16 -22.04
C ILE A 252 -18.19 4.94 -22.91
N PRO A 253 -17.22 4.51 -23.74
CA PRO A 253 -17.40 3.33 -24.55
C PRO A 253 -17.54 2.08 -23.67
N LEU A 254 -18.53 1.23 -23.99
CA LEU A 254 -18.77 -0.02 -23.26
C LEU A 254 -18.97 0.20 -21.75
N SER A 255 -19.58 1.32 -21.35
CA SER A 255 -19.77 1.76 -19.96
C SER A 255 -20.31 0.67 -19.02
N ALA A 256 -21.26 -0.16 -19.47
CA ALA A 256 -21.79 -1.28 -18.71
C ALA A 256 -20.73 -2.36 -18.39
N GLN A 257 -19.85 -2.67 -19.35
CA GLN A 257 -18.79 -3.67 -19.17
C GLN A 257 -17.69 -3.15 -18.25
N LEU A 258 -17.38 -1.86 -18.35
CA LEU A 258 -16.43 -1.19 -17.45
C LEU A 258 -16.96 -1.17 -16.01
N SER A 259 -18.22 -0.82 -15.81
CA SER A 259 -18.86 -0.85 -14.49
C SER A 259 -18.87 -2.28 -13.91
N ALA A 260 -19.21 -3.28 -14.72
CA ALA A 260 -19.16 -4.69 -14.30
C ALA A 260 -17.74 -5.12 -13.88
N LEU A 261 -16.72 -4.77 -14.67
CA LEU A 261 -15.32 -5.07 -14.35
C LEU A 261 -14.87 -4.43 -13.03
N LEU A 262 -15.25 -3.17 -12.77
CA LEU A 262 -14.94 -2.49 -11.51
C LEU A 262 -15.64 -3.17 -10.34
N ASN A 263 -16.93 -3.48 -10.48
CA ASN A 263 -17.72 -4.17 -9.46
C ASN A 263 -17.15 -5.57 -9.14
N ASP A 264 -16.80 -6.36 -10.15
CA ASP A 264 -16.20 -7.68 -9.97
C ASP A 264 -14.82 -7.62 -9.32
N THR A 265 -14.04 -6.59 -9.63
CA THR A 265 -12.76 -6.36 -8.95
C THR A 265 -12.97 -5.98 -7.49
N CYS A 266 -13.92 -5.07 -7.20
CA CYS A 266 -14.26 -4.68 -5.83
C CYS A 266 -14.75 -5.89 -5.00
N ARG A 267 -15.49 -6.82 -5.60
CA ARG A 267 -15.90 -8.08 -4.93
C ARG A 267 -14.72 -8.93 -4.48
N THR A 268 -13.56 -8.84 -5.15
CA THR A 268 -12.36 -9.59 -4.76
C THR A 268 -11.80 -9.12 -3.41
N PHE A 269 -12.00 -7.85 -3.07
CA PHE A 269 -11.48 -7.23 -1.86
C PHE A 269 -12.47 -7.16 -0.70
N ARG A 270 -13.74 -7.44 -0.97
CA ARG A 270 -14.81 -7.32 0.02
C ARG A 270 -14.95 -8.60 0.83
N ASN A 271 -15.14 -8.41 2.13
CA ASN A 271 -15.75 -9.42 2.99
C ASN A 271 -17.28 -9.22 2.95
N ASP A 272 -18.04 -10.20 2.43
CA ASP A 272 -19.51 -10.19 2.40
C ASP A 272 -20.07 -10.56 3.79
N ARG A 273 -19.74 -9.75 4.80
CA ARG A 273 -20.37 -9.83 6.12
C ARG A 273 -21.71 -9.09 6.06
N SER A 274 -22.80 -9.85 5.91
CA SER A 274 -24.17 -9.33 5.91
C SER A 274 -24.55 -8.61 7.21
N SER A 275 -23.88 -8.90 8.32
CA SER A 275 -24.14 -8.34 9.65
C SER A 275 -23.54 -6.95 9.90
N LEU A 276 -22.44 -6.58 9.23
CA LEU A 276 -21.80 -5.26 9.40
C LEU A 276 -22.52 -4.13 8.64
N GLN A 277 -23.39 -4.46 7.68
CA GLN A 277 -24.13 -3.48 6.87
C GLN A 277 -25.10 -2.62 7.71
N THR A 278 -25.62 -3.16 8.81
CA THR A 278 -26.61 -2.45 9.64
C THR A 278 -25.95 -1.47 10.61
N GLU A 279 -24.74 -1.78 11.10
CA GLU A 279 -24.04 -1.00 12.15
C GLU A 279 -23.16 0.13 11.61
N LEU A 280 -22.71 0.06 10.35
CA LEU A 280 -21.88 1.08 9.70
C LEU A 280 -22.66 2.29 9.15
N THR A 281 -23.96 2.39 9.45
CA THR A 281 -24.88 3.41 8.88
C THR A 281 -24.70 4.83 9.46
N GLY A 282 -23.50 5.17 9.92
CA GLY A 282 -23.10 6.53 10.31
C GLY A 282 -21.61 6.74 10.15
N LYS A 283 -21.17 8.00 10.01
CA LYS A 283 -19.74 8.40 10.08
C LYS A 283 -19.18 8.10 11.48
N GLN A 284 -19.01 6.83 11.83
CA GLN A 284 -18.35 6.44 13.07
C GLN A 284 -16.84 6.49 12.85
N THR A 285 -16.18 7.37 13.59
CA THR A 285 -14.72 7.56 13.61
C THR A 285 -13.94 6.32 14.05
N HIS A 286 -14.61 5.24 14.50
CA HIS A 286 -14.00 4.03 15.02
C HIS A 286 -14.52 2.74 14.37
N TRP A 287 -15.01 2.78 13.13
CA TRP A 287 -15.55 1.59 12.44
C TRP A 287 -14.63 0.37 12.38
N LYS A 288 -13.31 0.53 12.55
CA LYS A 288 -12.39 -0.61 12.61
C LYS A 288 -12.50 -1.42 13.89
N SER A 289 -12.89 -0.81 15.01
CA SER A 289 -12.94 -1.51 16.31
C SER A 289 -14.07 -2.55 16.40
N ILE A 290 -15.03 -2.51 15.48
CA ILE A 290 -16.10 -3.51 15.38
C ILE A 290 -15.70 -4.71 14.51
N ILE A 291 -14.57 -4.63 13.80
CA ILE A 291 -14.11 -5.70 12.92
C ILE A 291 -13.43 -6.76 13.76
N LEU A 292 -14.13 -7.88 13.92
CA LEU A 292 -13.56 -9.09 14.49
C LEU A 292 -12.55 -9.73 13.53
N LEU A 293 -11.43 -10.18 14.08
CA LEU A 293 -10.48 -11.02 13.36
C LEU A 293 -10.98 -12.47 13.34
N ASP A 294 -11.54 -12.88 12.21
CA ASP A 294 -11.96 -14.26 11.96
C ASP A 294 -11.21 -14.87 10.77
N GLN A 295 -11.49 -16.14 10.51
CA GLN A 295 -10.87 -16.86 9.42
C GLN A 295 -11.22 -16.27 8.04
N ASP A 296 -12.41 -15.68 7.88
CA ASP A 296 -12.84 -15.10 6.59
C ASP A 296 -12.08 -13.80 6.30
N GLU A 297 -11.84 -12.98 7.32
CA GLU A 297 -10.98 -11.79 7.19
C GLU A 297 -9.56 -12.17 6.80
N LEU A 298 -8.96 -13.13 7.50
CA LEU A 298 -7.64 -13.62 7.15
C LEU A 298 -7.59 -14.22 5.73
N LYS A 299 -8.62 -14.95 5.30
CA LYS A 299 -8.70 -15.45 3.91
C LYS A 299 -8.78 -14.31 2.89
N ASN A 300 -9.49 -13.23 3.19
CA ASN A 300 -9.59 -12.09 2.28
C ASN A 300 -8.27 -11.33 2.18
N GLU A 301 -7.60 -11.07 3.29
CA GLU A 301 -6.24 -10.50 3.27
C GLU A 301 -5.25 -11.41 2.54
N ALA A 302 -5.36 -12.74 2.69
CA ALA A 302 -4.52 -13.70 1.96
C ALA A 302 -4.73 -13.66 0.44
N LYS A 303 -5.98 -13.52 -0.04
CA LYS A 303 -6.27 -13.31 -1.48
C LYS A 303 -5.62 -12.03 -1.99
N LEU A 304 -5.62 -10.96 -1.19
CA LEU A 304 -4.98 -9.70 -1.55
C LEU A 304 -3.45 -9.85 -1.64
N ILE A 305 -2.82 -10.54 -0.69
CA ILE A 305 -1.38 -10.87 -0.74
C ILE A 305 -1.06 -11.65 -2.02
N ASP A 306 -1.85 -12.67 -2.34
CA ASP A 306 -1.65 -13.48 -3.56
C ASP A 306 -1.84 -12.65 -4.84
N LEU A 307 -2.77 -11.70 -4.83
CA LEU A 307 -2.95 -10.78 -5.94
C LEU A 307 -1.71 -9.90 -6.14
N TYR A 308 -1.15 -9.31 -5.07
CA TYR A 308 0.11 -8.56 -5.15
C TYR A 308 1.27 -9.43 -5.65
N LEU A 309 1.37 -10.69 -5.20
CA LEU A 309 2.38 -11.64 -5.69
C LEU A 309 2.22 -11.92 -7.19
N SER A 310 0.98 -12.13 -7.65
CA SER A 310 0.68 -12.40 -9.07
C SER A 310 1.03 -11.22 -9.99
N ARG A 311 1.02 -9.99 -9.45
CA ARG A 311 1.33 -8.73 -10.15
C ARG A 311 2.78 -8.26 -9.95
N ASP A 312 3.62 -9.09 -9.34
CA ASP A 312 5.02 -8.76 -8.98
C ASP A 312 5.18 -7.51 -8.09
N GLN A 313 4.14 -7.19 -7.30
CA GLN A 313 4.13 -6.08 -6.34
C GLN A 313 4.72 -6.53 -5.00
N LEU A 314 5.98 -7.01 -5.06
CA LEU A 314 6.65 -7.69 -3.95
C LEU A 314 6.72 -6.88 -2.64
N PRO A 315 6.99 -5.55 -2.63
CA PRO A 315 7.01 -4.78 -1.39
C PRO A 315 5.66 -4.82 -0.66
N LEU A 316 4.56 -4.63 -1.41
CA LEU A 316 3.20 -4.66 -0.86
C LEU A 316 2.85 -6.06 -0.34
N ALA A 317 3.13 -7.09 -1.15
CA ALA A 317 2.88 -8.48 -0.77
C ALA A 317 3.62 -8.89 0.51
N LEU A 318 4.92 -8.61 0.61
CA LEU A 318 5.74 -9.02 1.75
C LEU A 318 5.46 -8.17 2.99
N GLY A 319 5.15 -6.88 2.82
CA GLY A 319 4.71 -5.99 3.90
C GLY A 319 3.42 -6.50 4.53
N LEU A 320 2.39 -6.77 3.71
CA LEU A 320 1.11 -7.26 4.18
C LEU A 320 1.21 -8.70 4.72
N MET A 321 1.96 -9.60 4.06
CA MET A 321 2.18 -10.97 4.53
C MET A 321 2.79 -11.01 5.93
N ARG A 322 3.68 -10.07 6.24
CA ARG A 322 4.27 -9.96 7.59
C ARG A 322 3.19 -9.67 8.64
N GLU A 323 2.37 -8.65 8.42
CA GLU A 323 1.32 -8.27 9.37
C GLU A 323 0.24 -9.36 9.45
N TRP A 324 -0.11 -9.98 8.32
CA TRP A 324 -1.03 -11.11 8.27
C TRP A 324 -0.57 -12.26 9.16
N VAL A 325 0.72 -12.59 9.17
CA VAL A 325 1.25 -13.65 10.03
C VAL A 325 1.08 -13.30 11.51
N VAL A 326 1.23 -12.03 11.89
CA VAL A 326 0.94 -11.57 13.25
C VAL A 326 -0.55 -11.73 13.56
N SER A 327 -1.45 -11.28 12.67
CA SER A 327 -2.89 -11.46 12.81
C SER A 327 -3.26 -12.95 12.93
N TYR A 328 -2.68 -13.81 12.10
CA TYR A 328 -2.90 -15.26 12.16
C TYR A 328 -2.58 -15.83 13.56
N LEU A 329 -1.48 -15.40 14.18
CA LEU A 329 -1.13 -15.80 15.54
C LEU A 329 -2.16 -15.32 16.57
N ILE A 330 -2.61 -14.07 16.46
CA ILE A 330 -3.65 -13.49 17.34
C ILE A 330 -4.96 -14.30 17.24
N PHE A 331 -5.38 -14.63 16.01
CA PHE A 331 -6.56 -15.45 15.77
C PHE A 331 -6.42 -16.84 16.40
N ARG A 332 -5.27 -17.50 16.20
CA ARG A 332 -5.00 -18.83 16.77
C ARG A 332 -4.85 -18.82 18.29
N SER A 333 -4.51 -17.68 18.91
CA SER A 333 -4.46 -17.53 20.36
C SER A 333 -5.81 -17.13 20.99
N GLY A 334 -6.87 -16.94 20.20
CA GLY A 334 -8.20 -16.57 20.71
C GLY A 334 -8.35 -15.09 21.09
N ALA A 335 -7.43 -14.22 20.69
CA ALA A 335 -7.45 -12.79 21.03
C ALA A 335 -8.04 -11.91 19.90
N SER A 336 -9.06 -12.43 19.21
CA SER A 336 -9.62 -11.85 17.98
C SER A 336 -10.23 -10.45 18.14
N GLU A 337 -10.69 -10.08 19.33
CA GLU A 337 -11.33 -8.78 19.57
C GLU A 337 -10.33 -7.65 19.75
N SER A 338 -9.12 -7.95 20.23
CA SER A 338 -8.06 -6.97 20.53
C SER A 338 -6.94 -6.96 19.48
N TRP A 339 -7.19 -7.51 18.29
CA TRP A 339 -6.15 -7.68 17.26
C TRP A 339 -5.58 -6.37 16.71
N LEU A 340 -6.35 -5.28 16.78
CA LEU A 340 -5.92 -3.92 16.42
C LEU A 340 -5.25 -3.17 17.57
N ASP A 341 -5.20 -3.74 18.78
CA ASP A 341 -4.49 -3.14 19.90
C ASP A 341 -2.98 -3.24 19.68
N ASN A 342 -2.38 -2.08 19.39
CA ASN A 342 -0.94 -1.92 19.22
C ASN A 342 -0.21 -1.51 20.50
N SER A 343 -0.90 -1.51 21.65
CA SER A 343 -0.28 -1.27 22.93
C SER A 343 0.84 -2.29 23.20
N TRP A 344 1.77 -1.93 24.08
CA TRP A 344 2.90 -2.79 24.40
C TRP A 344 2.46 -4.14 24.99
N GLY A 345 1.38 -4.15 25.79
CA GLY A 345 0.77 -5.35 26.37
C GLY A 345 -0.25 -6.05 25.45
N GLY A 346 -0.63 -5.42 24.33
CA GLY A 346 -1.68 -5.90 23.44
C GLY A 346 -1.34 -7.18 22.68
N ALA A 347 -2.39 -7.79 22.12
CA ALA A 347 -2.31 -9.07 21.42
C ALA A 347 -1.33 -9.03 20.23
N ARG A 348 -1.33 -7.94 19.45
CA ARG A 348 -0.43 -7.76 18.31
C ARG A 348 1.04 -7.78 18.74
N SER A 349 1.38 -6.99 19.75
CA SER A 349 2.74 -6.91 20.28
C SER A 349 3.22 -8.24 20.85
N SER A 350 2.34 -8.98 21.52
CA SER A 350 2.65 -10.33 22.05
C SER A 350 2.92 -11.35 20.94
N ALA A 351 2.08 -11.39 19.91
CA ALA A 351 2.26 -12.27 18.76
C ALA A 351 3.58 -11.96 18.00
N GLU A 352 3.85 -10.69 17.72
CA GLU A 352 5.08 -10.26 17.05
C GLU A 352 6.34 -10.60 17.86
N ARG A 353 6.33 -10.38 19.18
CA ARG A 353 7.45 -10.73 20.07
C ARG A 353 7.67 -12.23 20.13
N SER A 354 6.62 -13.04 20.11
CA SER A 354 6.76 -14.51 20.10
C SER A 354 7.53 -14.99 18.87
N LEU A 355 7.17 -14.47 17.68
CA LEU A 355 7.89 -14.75 16.43
C LEU A 355 9.32 -14.20 16.47
N GLY A 356 9.50 -12.98 17.00
CA GLY A 356 10.81 -12.35 17.18
C GLY A 356 11.74 -13.16 18.10
N ALA A 357 11.21 -13.71 19.18
CA ALA A 357 11.93 -14.55 20.13
C ALA A 357 12.42 -15.86 19.48
N LEU A 358 11.55 -16.55 18.74
CA LEU A 358 11.93 -17.75 17.98
C LEU A 358 13.04 -17.44 16.97
N ALA A 359 12.86 -16.39 16.17
CA ALA A 359 13.85 -15.91 15.23
C ALA A 359 15.20 -15.60 15.87
N ALA A 360 15.20 -14.91 17.02
CA ALA A 360 16.40 -14.55 17.74
C ALA A 360 17.11 -15.77 18.35
N ILE A 361 16.37 -16.74 18.89
CA ILE A 361 16.93 -18.00 19.41
C ILE A 361 17.55 -18.82 18.27
N GLN A 362 16.91 -18.87 17.09
CA GLN A 362 17.46 -19.61 15.95
C GLN A 362 18.76 -19.00 15.42
N ARG A 363 18.84 -17.66 15.31
CA ARG A 363 20.09 -16.96 14.90
C ARG A 363 21.24 -17.18 15.90
N ASP A 364 20.90 -17.35 17.18
CA ASP A 364 21.85 -17.64 18.26
C ASP A 364 22.67 -18.92 17.99
N ARG A 365 22.06 -19.92 17.31
CA ARG A 365 22.70 -21.21 16.99
C ARG A 365 23.76 -21.12 15.89
N GLU A 366 23.74 -20.08 15.06
CA GLU A 366 24.68 -19.90 13.94
C GLU A 366 25.83 -18.93 14.27
N GLY A 367 25.89 -18.37 15.48
CA GLY A 367 26.99 -17.47 15.86
C GLY A 367 27.05 -17.06 17.34
N ARG A 368 28.17 -17.40 17.99
CA ARG A 368 28.75 -16.77 19.19
C ARG A 368 27.90 -16.65 20.48
N ARG A 369 26.81 -17.40 20.68
CA ARG A 369 25.98 -17.23 21.90
C ARG A 369 25.47 -18.56 22.49
N ALA A 370 26.01 -18.87 23.67
CA ALA A 370 25.83 -20.12 24.40
C ALA A 370 24.54 -20.18 25.24
N SER A 371 23.37 -19.89 24.66
CA SER A 371 22.11 -19.90 25.42
C SER A 371 21.61 -21.30 25.80
N GLY A 372 22.11 -22.35 25.12
CA GLY A 372 21.76 -23.75 25.38
C GLY A 372 20.31 -24.13 25.06
N ILE A 373 19.53 -23.20 24.48
CA ILE A 373 18.13 -23.42 24.12
C ILE A 373 18.06 -24.18 22.79
N THR A 374 17.27 -25.25 22.76
CA THR A 374 17.02 -26.04 21.56
C THR A 374 15.59 -25.88 21.13
N LEU A 375 15.40 -25.33 19.93
CA LEU A 375 14.10 -25.30 19.28
C LEU A 375 13.74 -26.70 18.76
N ASP A 376 12.47 -27.09 18.88
CA ASP A 376 11.92 -28.23 18.16
C ASP A 376 11.76 -27.91 16.66
N ASP A 377 11.36 -28.90 15.86
CA ASP A 377 11.29 -28.74 14.40
C ASP A 377 10.19 -27.77 13.94
N ASN A 378 9.07 -27.70 14.66
CA ASN A 378 8.00 -26.74 14.37
C ASN A 378 8.45 -25.30 14.67
N GLN A 379 9.04 -25.10 15.86
CA GLN A 379 9.63 -23.83 16.29
C GLN A 379 10.73 -23.36 15.32
N LYS A 380 11.61 -24.27 14.85
CA LYS A 380 12.62 -23.94 13.83
C LYS A 380 11.99 -23.48 12.53
N ALA A 381 10.96 -24.17 12.05
CA ALA A 381 10.29 -23.84 10.79
C ALA A 381 9.68 -22.42 10.85
N TRP A 382 9.00 -22.08 11.94
CA TRP A 382 8.49 -20.73 12.21
C TRP A 382 9.61 -19.68 12.30
N ALA A 383 10.70 -19.98 13.03
CA ALA A 383 11.83 -19.08 13.17
C ALA A 383 12.51 -18.78 11.82
N GLU A 384 12.75 -19.81 11.00
CA GLU A 384 13.34 -19.67 9.67
C GLU A 384 12.43 -18.90 8.73
N PHE A 385 11.13 -19.20 8.72
CA PHE A 385 10.14 -18.48 7.92
C PHE A 385 10.11 -17.00 8.29
N TRP A 386 9.96 -16.68 9.57
CA TRP A 386 9.88 -15.30 10.05
C TRP A 386 11.17 -14.51 9.77
N ASN A 387 12.33 -15.13 9.94
CA ASN A 387 13.62 -14.54 9.57
C ASN A 387 13.69 -14.20 8.09
N ARG A 388 13.42 -15.18 7.23
CA ARG A 388 13.44 -15.00 5.77
C ARG A 388 12.44 -13.94 5.33
N LEU A 389 11.19 -13.99 5.81
CA LEU A 389 10.17 -12.99 5.48
C LEU A 389 10.60 -11.59 5.90
N THR A 390 11.15 -11.44 7.11
CA THR A 390 11.65 -10.16 7.63
C THR A 390 12.80 -9.63 6.79
N GLU A 391 13.76 -10.48 6.41
CA GLU A 391 14.88 -10.12 5.54
C GLU A 391 14.40 -9.67 4.17
N LEU A 392 13.56 -10.47 3.51
CA LEU A 392 12.98 -10.17 2.19
C LEU A 392 12.24 -8.85 2.19
N ARG A 393 11.36 -8.65 3.18
CA ARG A 393 10.60 -7.40 3.33
C ARG A 393 11.56 -6.23 3.53
N ASN A 394 12.55 -6.36 4.41
CA ASN A 394 13.48 -5.28 4.72
C ASN A 394 14.40 -4.94 3.54
N GLU A 395 14.83 -5.92 2.75
CA GLU A 395 15.60 -5.67 1.51
C GLU A 395 14.88 -4.67 0.59
N LEU A 396 13.56 -4.81 0.44
CA LEU A 396 12.75 -3.92 -0.39
C LEU A 396 12.33 -2.63 0.32
N HIS A 397 12.00 -2.70 1.62
CA HIS A 397 11.49 -1.55 2.40
C HIS A 397 12.56 -0.56 2.87
N HIS A 398 13.84 -0.91 2.80
CA HIS A 398 14.91 0.07 3.02
C HIS A 398 15.30 0.83 1.75
N HIS A 399 14.58 0.63 0.63
CA HIS A 399 14.72 1.43 -0.59
C HIS A 399 16.18 1.59 -1.08
N GLY A 400 16.97 0.50 -0.99
CA GLY A 400 18.38 0.51 -1.41
C GLY A 400 19.37 1.12 -0.41
N MET A 401 18.93 1.57 0.77
CA MET A 401 19.77 2.17 1.81
C MET A 401 20.50 1.11 2.66
N LYS A 402 21.11 0.10 2.01
CA LYS A 402 21.95 -0.92 2.63
C LYS A 402 23.17 -1.22 1.75
N LYS A 403 24.25 -1.69 2.38
CA LYS A 403 25.51 -2.04 1.67
C LYS A 403 25.34 -3.11 0.59
N PRO A 404 24.53 -4.18 0.77
CA PRO A 404 24.35 -5.20 -0.26
C PRO A 404 23.59 -4.64 -1.49
N VAL A 405 24.08 -4.98 -2.68
CA VAL A 405 23.43 -4.62 -3.95
C VAL A 405 22.27 -5.58 -4.20
N VAL A 406 21.07 -5.04 -4.44
CA VAL A 406 19.89 -5.81 -4.83
C VAL A 406 19.72 -5.69 -6.35
N VAL A 407 20.00 -6.76 -7.09
CA VAL A 407 19.97 -6.77 -8.58
C VAL A 407 18.87 -7.67 -9.15
N SER A 408 18.24 -8.52 -8.35
CA SER A 408 17.24 -9.49 -8.79
C SER A 408 16.27 -9.84 -7.66
N ARG A 409 15.23 -10.64 -7.99
CA ARG A 409 14.35 -11.24 -6.98
C ARG A 409 15.19 -11.95 -5.91
N PRO A 410 14.89 -11.77 -4.62
CA PRO A 410 15.68 -12.39 -3.57
C PRO A 410 15.63 -13.93 -3.63
N PRO A 411 16.75 -14.63 -3.36
CA PRO A 411 16.86 -16.09 -3.52
C PRO A 411 15.99 -16.89 -2.54
N ASN A 412 15.61 -16.30 -1.41
CA ASN A 412 14.85 -16.98 -0.35
C ASN A 412 13.33 -17.02 -0.58
N MET A 413 12.83 -16.39 -1.66
CA MET A 413 11.40 -16.26 -1.95
C MET A 413 10.67 -17.61 -2.00
N LYS A 414 11.26 -18.63 -2.65
CA LYS A 414 10.61 -19.95 -2.83
C LYS A 414 10.24 -20.62 -1.50
N LYS A 415 11.11 -20.52 -0.49
CA LYS A 415 10.84 -21.13 0.83
C LYS A 415 9.78 -20.36 1.61
N VAL A 416 9.80 -19.03 1.52
CA VAL A 416 8.77 -18.17 2.14
C VAL A 416 7.40 -18.46 1.52
N LEU A 417 7.32 -18.55 0.19
CA LEU A 417 6.06 -18.87 -0.50
C LEU A 417 5.54 -20.28 -0.19
N ALA A 418 6.42 -21.26 0.00
CA ALA A 418 6.01 -22.61 0.40
C ALA A 418 5.35 -22.62 1.79
N PHE A 419 5.95 -21.97 2.78
CA PHE A 419 5.40 -21.87 4.13
C PHE A 419 4.13 -20.99 4.18
N TRP A 420 4.13 -19.90 3.40
CA TRP A 420 2.94 -19.05 3.18
C TRP A 420 1.75 -19.88 2.67
N ASN A 421 1.98 -20.71 1.66
CA ASN A 421 0.92 -21.54 1.06
C ASN A 421 0.34 -22.54 2.06
N SER A 422 1.15 -23.13 2.95
CA SER A 422 0.62 -23.99 4.02
C SER A 422 -0.16 -23.21 5.07
N LEU A 423 0.26 -22.00 5.44
CA LEU A 423 -0.43 -21.19 6.44
C LEU A 423 -1.83 -20.76 5.99
N LYS A 424 -1.93 -20.20 4.77
CA LYS A 424 -3.19 -19.65 4.26
C LYS A 424 -4.23 -20.71 3.87
N ALA A 425 -3.85 -21.99 3.87
CA ALA A 425 -4.77 -23.09 3.56
C ALA A 425 -5.80 -23.34 4.68
N PHE A 426 -5.47 -23.00 5.94
CA PHE A 426 -6.30 -23.25 7.12
C PHE A 426 -6.78 -24.70 7.27
N ASP A 427 -5.98 -25.66 6.83
CA ASP A 427 -6.26 -27.09 6.94
C ASP A 427 -5.24 -27.78 7.87
N ALA A 428 -5.27 -29.12 7.92
CA ALA A 428 -4.35 -29.91 8.73
C ALA A 428 -2.87 -29.79 8.31
N SER A 429 -2.57 -29.16 7.17
CA SER A 429 -1.19 -28.87 6.75
C SER A 429 -0.65 -27.57 7.35
N ALA A 430 -1.51 -26.72 7.92
CA ALA A 430 -1.10 -25.48 8.55
C ALA A 430 -0.26 -25.79 9.81
N PRO A 431 0.96 -25.23 9.92
CA PRO A 431 1.81 -25.43 11.09
C PRO A 431 1.10 -25.03 12.40
N ASP A 432 1.27 -25.84 13.43
CA ASP A 432 0.77 -25.52 14.77
C ASP A 432 1.47 -24.30 15.34
N LEU A 433 0.75 -23.58 16.21
CA LEU A 433 1.30 -22.42 16.92
C LEU A 433 2.47 -22.90 17.81
N PRO A 434 3.67 -22.34 17.66
CA PRO A 434 4.81 -22.75 18.45
C PRO A 434 4.67 -22.21 19.88
N ALA A 435 4.48 -23.11 20.86
CA ALA A 435 4.61 -22.73 22.26
C ALA A 435 6.07 -22.36 22.55
N LEU A 436 6.32 -21.23 23.22
CA LEU A 436 7.68 -20.81 23.57
C LEU A 436 7.76 -20.40 25.05
N GLY A 437 8.58 -21.13 25.80
CA GLY A 437 8.88 -20.81 27.19
C GLY A 437 7.76 -21.14 28.19
N GLY A 438 7.89 -20.62 29.41
CA GLY A 438 6.97 -20.88 30.53
C GLY A 438 7.19 -22.24 31.22
N SER A 439 6.26 -22.62 32.10
CA SER A 439 6.13 -23.87 32.87
C SER A 439 6.98 -24.01 34.15
N HIS A 440 7.70 -22.97 34.57
CA HIS A 440 8.61 -23.06 35.71
C HIS A 440 8.45 -21.90 36.71
N GLY A 441 7.25 -21.32 36.81
CA GLY A 441 6.87 -20.33 37.80
C GLY A 441 7.45 -18.95 37.56
N ASN A 442 7.22 -18.06 38.53
CA ASN A 442 7.68 -16.68 38.48
C ASN A 442 9.17 -16.58 38.81
N LEU A 443 9.87 -15.71 38.08
CA LEU A 443 11.29 -15.41 38.25
C LEU A 443 11.46 -14.04 38.89
N LEU A 444 12.26 -13.93 39.95
CA LEU A 444 12.70 -12.65 40.50
C LEU A 444 14.07 -12.27 39.91
N LEU A 445 14.18 -11.05 39.38
CA LEU A 445 15.45 -10.40 39.06
C LEU A 445 15.73 -9.33 40.12
N THR A 446 16.90 -9.38 40.75
CA THR A 446 17.28 -8.38 41.75
C THR A 446 18.78 -8.13 41.74
N ALA A 447 19.19 -6.93 42.16
CA ALA A 447 20.57 -6.65 42.50
C ALA A 447 20.79 -6.83 44.01
N LEU A 448 22.02 -7.14 44.40
CA LEU A 448 22.45 -7.22 45.79
C LEU A 448 23.76 -6.48 45.99
N GLY A 449 23.71 -5.44 46.82
CA GLY A 449 24.84 -4.66 47.30
C GLY A 449 25.36 -5.22 48.61
N THR A 450 25.97 -4.37 49.43
CA THR A 450 26.67 -4.81 50.65
C THR A 450 25.74 -5.28 51.76
N THR A 451 24.47 -4.86 51.77
CA THR A 451 23.51 -5.20 52.84
C THR A 451 22.53 -6.28 52.37
N PRO A 452 22.38 -7.41 53.10
CA PRO A 452 21.55 -8.54 52.66
C PRO A 452 20.03 -8.28 52.67
N GLY A 453 19.59 -7.21 53.36
CA GLY A 453 18.18 -6.92 53.59
C GLY A 453 17.34 -6.70 52.34
N VAL A 454 17.95 -6.24 51.24
CA VAL A 454 17.22 -6.01 49.97
C VAL A 454 16.78 -7.34 49.36
N LEU A 455 17.67 -8.33 49.28
CA LEU A 455 17.29 -9.65 48.75
C LEU A 455 16.23 -10.30 49.63
N PHE A 456 16.38 -10.23 50.96
CA PHE A 456 15.37 -10.68 51.92
C PHE A 456 14.01 -10.04 51.64
N SER A 457 13.99 -8.69 51.56
CA SER A 457 12.76 -7.93 51.36
C SER A 457 12.14 -8.20 49.98
N ALA A 458 12.94 -8.34 48.92
CA ALA A 458 12.46 -8.67 47.59
C ALA A 458 11.77 -10.04 47.56
N LEU A 459 12.39 -11.06 48.18
CA LEU A 459 11.82 -12.41 48.28
C LEU A 459 10.52 -12.42 49.11
N LYS A 460 10.47 -11.70 50.25
CA LYS A 460 9.26 -11.58 51.08
C LYS A 460 8.11 -10.82 50.40
N ASN A 461 8.41 -10.02 49.39
CA ASN A 461 7.45 -9.22 48.64
C ASN A 461 7.10 -9.80 47.26
N ALA A 462 7.69 -10.93 46.91
CA ALA A 462 7.48 -11.61 45.65
C ALA A 462 6.93 -13.04 45.90
N PRO A 463 5.72 -13.19 46.49
CA PRO A 463 5.14 -14.50 46.75
C PRO A 463 4.93 -15.27 45.45
N GLY A 464 5.16 -16.58 45.47
CA GLY A 464 5.02 -17.46 44.31
C GLY A 464 6.21 -17.49 43.35
N VAL A 465 7.28 -16.73 43.63
CA VAL A 465 8.55 -16.88 42.92
C VAL A 465 9.17 -18.24 43.25
N THR A 466 9.61 -18.96 42.22
CA THR A 466 10.27 -20.28 42.34
C THR A 466 11.75 -20.20 42.02
N ARG A 467 12.17 -19.13 41.33
CA ARG A 467 13.53 -18.92 40.85
C ARG A 467 13.95 -17.46 41.02
N CYS A 468 15.20 -17.21 41.36
CA CYS A 468 15.73 -15.86 41.53
C CYS A 468 17.09 -15.72 40.85
N ILE A 469 17.29 -14.67 40.05
CA ILE A 469 18.60 -14.26 39.55
C ILE A 469 19.04 -13.04 40.36
N VAL A 470 20.24 -13.12 40.93
CA VAL A 470 20.82 -12.07 41.76
C VAL A 470 22.07 -11.54 41.10
N ILE A 471 22.06 -10.27 40.68
CA ILE A 471 23.27 -9.56 40.25
C ILE A 471 24.02 -9.09 41.49
N CYS A 472 25.25 -9.54 41.68
CA CYS A 472 26.01 -9.35 42.92
C CYS A 472 27.50 -9.08 42.64
N SER A 473 28.19 -8.42 43.57
CA SER A 473 29.65 -8.41 43.64
C SER A 473 30.15 -9.69 44.32
N GLU A 474 31.44 -9.98 44.19
CA GLU A 474 32.10 -11.09 44.91
C GLU A 474 31.79 -11.07 46.41
N GLN A 475 31.86 -9.88 47.04
CA GLN A 475 31.58 -9.72 48.46
C GLN A 475 30.11 -10.01 48.81
N SER A 476 29.17 -9.43 48.05
CA SER A 476 27.74 -9.60 48.32
C SER A 476 27.22 -11.01 48.01
N ARG A 477 27.90 -11.77 47.15
CA ARG A 477 27.56 -13.16 46.85
C ARG A 477 27.52 -14.05 48.10
N LEU A 478 28.40 -13.78 49.06
CA LEU A 478 28.53 -14.53 50.31
C LEU A 478 27.31 -14.40 51.24
N THR A 479 26.47 -13.38 51.04
CA THR A 479 25.31 -13.12 51.92
C THR A 479 23.98 -13.59 51.33
N ILE A 480 23.98 -14.11 50.10
CA ILE A 480 22.78 -14.55 49.37
C ILE A 480 22.06 -15.68 50.11
N GLU A 481 22.78 -16.72 50.52
CA GLU A 481 22.18 -17.89 51.17
C GLU A 481 21.53 -17.54 52.51
N SER A 482 22.19 -16.68 53.31
CA SER A 482 21.65 -16.19 54.58
C SER A 482 20.38 -15.35 54.35
N ALA A 483 20.40 -14.41 53.41
CA ALA A 483 19.22 -13.59 53.10
C ALA A 483 18.03 -14.42 52.59
N ALA A 484 18.30 -15.43 51.76
CA ALA A 484 17.28 -16.34 51.25
C ALA A 484 16.69 -17.24 52.35
N GLY A 485 17.55 -17.74 53.24
CA GLY A 485 17.15 -18.56 54.40
C GLY A 485 16.23 -17.79 55.34
N GLU A 486 16.61 -16.56 55.72
CA GLU A 486 15.78 -15.66 56.54
C GLU A 486 14.46 -15.31 55.85
N ALA A 487 14.48 -15.16 54.51
CA ALA A 487 13.27 -14.95 53.74
C ALA A 487 12.35 -16.19 53.71
N GLY A 488 12.83 -17.37 54.10
CA GLY A 488 12.13 -18.65 53.98
C GLY A 488 11.98 -19.09 52.52
N PHE A 489 12.88 -18.65 51.63
CA PHE A 489 12.82 -18.99 50.21
C PHE A 489 13.41 -20.37 49.94
N SER A 490 12.59 -21.27 49.39
CA SER A 490 12.98 -22.64 49.05
C SER A 490 13.24 -22.87 47.55
N GLY A 491 13.14 -21.80 46.74
CA GLY A 491 13.37 -21.87 45.30
C GLY A 491 14.85 -21.88 44.90
N LYS A 492 15.12 -21.89 43.60
CA LYS A 492 16.50 -21.89 43.08
C LYS A 492 17.03 -20.46 42.94
N ILE A 493 18.24 -20.20 43.41
CA ILE A 493 18.93 -18.91 43.22
C ILE A 493 20.11 -19.09 42.28
N LYS A 494 20.22 -18.20 41.30
CA LYS A 494 21.36 -18.08 40.40
C LYS A 494 22.08 -16.75 40.64
N PRO A 495 23.23 -16.76 41.35
CA PRO A 495 24.07 -15.57 41.46
C PRO A 495 24.81 -15.34 40.14
N ILE A 496 24.76 -14.10 39.64
CA ILE A 496 25.56 -13.62 38.52
C ILE A 496 26.49 -12.53 39.07
N GLN A 497 27.79 -12.77 38.96
CA GLN A 497 28.80 -11.92 39.56
C GLN A 497 29.22 -10.82 38.57
N MET A 498 29.09 -9.57 38.99
CA MET A 498 29.62 -8.40 38.28
C MET A 498 31.04 -8.12 38.78
N ALA A 499 31.99 -8.05 37.85
CA ALA A 499 33.41 -7.93 38.18
C ALA A 499 33.75 -6.54 38.73
N ASP A 500 33.19 -5.49 38.12
CA ASP A 500 33.35 -4.10 38.55
C ASP A 500 32.00 -3.40 38.75
N PRO A 501 31.40 -3.52 39.95
CA PRO A 501 30.14 -2.87 40.29
C PRO A 501 30.13 -1.34 40.18
N HIS A 502 31.29 -0.68 40.08
CA HIS A 502 31.43 0.76 40.20
C HIS A 502 32.08 1.45 38.98
N GLY A 503 32.97 0.76 38.26
CA GLY A 503 33.82 1.35 37.22
C GLY A 503 33.47 0.98 35.77
N GLY A 504 32.45 0.16 35.50
CA GLY A 504 31.92 0.01 34.14
C GLY A 504 30.99 -1.18 33.96
N TYR A 505 30.12 -1.08 32.94
CA TYR A 505 29.24 -2.17 32.49
C TYR A 505 29.38 -2.34 30.97
N PRO A 506 30.46 -2.98 30.50
CA PRO A 506 30.75 -3.12 29.07
C PRO A 506 29.75 -4.04 28.37
N GLU A 507 29.59 -3.86 27.06
CA GLU A 507 28.65 -4.62 26.24
C GLU A 507 28.89 -6.14 26.30
N GLU A 508 30.15 -6.56 26.44
CA GLU A 508 30.56 -7.95 26.57
C GLU A 508 30.01 -8.61 27.85
N GLU A 509 30.05 -7.90 28.98
CA GLU A 509 29.52 -8.38 30.26
C GLU A 509 27.98 -8.41 30.24
N LYS A 510 27.35 -7.42 29.60
CA LYS A 510 25.90 -7.44 29.31
C LYS A 510 25.49 -8.69 28.54
N MET A 511 26.20 -8.98 27.44
CA MET A 511 25.92 -10.15 26.60
C MET A 511 26.15 -11.46 27.35
N SER A 512 27.16 -11.54 28.24
CA SER A 512 27.39 -12.70 29.10
C SER A 512 26.20 -12.94 30.03
N PHE A 513 25.72 -11.90 30.71
CA PHE A 513 24.62 -12.02 31.66
C PHE A 513 23.33 -12.46 30.96
N GLU A 514 23.04 -11.89 29.80
CA GLU A 514 21.92 -12.31 28.96
C GLU A 514 22.06 -13.78 28.58
N ALA A 515 23.21 -14.22 28.06
CA ALA A 515 23.44 -15.61 27.66
C ALA A 515 23.25 -16.59 28.83
N GLU A 516 23.79 -16.26 30.01
CA GLU A 516 23.65 -17.07 31.22
C GLU A 516 22.20 -17.12 31.73
N SER A 517 21.45 -16.03 31.57
CA SER A 517 20.10 -15.90 32.11
C SER A 517 19.01 -16.36 31.15
N LYS A 518 19.28 -16.36 29.84
CA LYS A 518 18.30 -16.52 28.76
C LYS A 518 17.38 -17.70 28.95
N ARG A 519 17.92 -18.85 29.39
CA ARG A 519 17.13 -20.06 29.66
C ARG A 519 16.14 -19.86 30.80
N TRP A 520 16.57 -19.28 31.92
CA TRP A 520 15.68 -19.03 33.07
C TRP A 520 14.63 -17.97 32.75
N LEU A 521 15.00 -16.95 31.97
CA LEU A 521 14.05 -15.96 31.46
C LEU A 521 13.00 -16.64 30.58
N LEU A 522 13.43 -17.43 29.58
CA LEU A 522 12.53 -18.13 28.66
C LEU A 522 11.55 -19.07 29.39
N GLU A 523 12.05 -19.90 30.29
CA GLU A 523 11.25 -20.88 31.03
C GLU A 523 10.33 -20.25 32.09
N SER A 524 10.43 -18.94 32.36
CA SER A 524 9.59 -18.29 33.36
C SER A 524 8.18 -18.00 32.84
N ASP A 525 7.20 -18.08 33.74
CA ASP A 525 5.81 -17.72 33.45
C ASP A 525 5.64 -16.19 33.46
N SER A 526 6.24 -15.54 34.46
CA SER A 526 6.40 -14.08 34.53
C SER A 526 7.69 -13.70 35.25
N VAL A 527 8.12 -12.45 35.08
CA VAL A 527 9.35 -11.92 35.66
C VAL A 527 9.03 -10.71 36.54
N LEU A 528 9.39 -10.81 37.82
CA LEU A 528 9.33 -9.71 38.77
C LEU A 528 10.71 -9.07 38.86
N VAL A 529 10.78 -7.75 38.77
CA VAL A 529 12.05 -7.02 38.59
C VAL A 529 12.21 -5.99 39.70
N ASN A 530 13.09 -6.28 40.65
CA ASN A 530 13.48 -5.33 41.68
C ASN A 530 14.63 -4.44 41.16
N LEU A 531 14.37 -3.14 41.02
CA LEU A 531 15.37 -2.17 40.57
C LEU A 531 16.20 -1.55 41.71
N THR A 532 16.09 -2.05 42.94
CA THR A 532 16.79 -1.52 44.10
C THR A 532 17.78 -2.49 44.72
N GLY A 533 18.75 -1.94 45.44
CA GLY A 533 19.57 -2.69 46.40
C GLY A 533 20.93 -3.16 45.93
N GLY A 534 21.43 -2.67 44.80
CA GLY A 534 22.84 -2.77 44.39
C GLY A 534 23.40 -1.41 43.99
N THR A 535 24.53 -1.41 43.30
CA THR A 535 25.05 -0.19 42.66
C THR A 535 24.17 0.21 41.46
N THR A 536 24.33 1.42 40.95
CA THR A 536 23.63 1.88 39.74
C THR A 536 23.86 0.94 38.55
N LEU A 537 25.09 0.45 38.36
CA LEU A 537 25.43 -0.48 37.27
C LEU A 537 24.77 -1.84 37.43
N MET A 538 24.66 -2.36 38.66
CA MET A 538 23.90 -3.59 38.92
C MET A 538 22.40 -3.41 38.62
N GLY A 539 21.83 -2.25 38.97
CA GLY A 539 20.46 -1.90 38.60
C GLY A 539 20.25 -1.85 37.09
N MET A 540 21.20 -1.28 36.34
CA MET A 540 21.20 -1.31 34.88
C MET A 540 21.27 -2.74 34.33
N ALA A 541 22.09 -3.61 34.92
CA ALA A 541 22.16 -5.02 34.52
C ALA A 541 20.82 -5.74 34.74
N VAL A 542 20.14 -5.51 35.87
CA VAL A 542 18.79 -6.04 36.13
C VAL A 542 17.79 -5.53 35.10
N GLN A 543 17.83 -4.23 34.76
CA GLN A 543 16.95 -3.67 33.72
C GLN A 543 17.22 -4.28 32.34
N ASN A 544 18.48 -4.52 31.97
CA ASN A 544 18.81 -5.21 30.72
C ASN A 544 18.27 -6.64 30.67
N LEU A 545 18.36 -7.39 31.78
CA LEU A 545 17.75 -8.71 31.87
C LEU A 545 16.22 -8.66 31.78
N ALA A 546 15.59 -7.62 32.33
CA ALA A 546 14.16 -7.40 32.16
C ALA A 546 13.79 -7.13 30.68
N ASP A 547 14.58 -6.33 29.97
CA ASP A 547 14.35 -6.06 28.54
C ASP A 547 14.61 -7.31 27.68
N ALA A 548 15.60 -8.12 28.04
CA ALA A 548 15.82 -9.44 27.44
C ALA A 548 14.62 -10.38 27.67
N ALA A 549 14.07 -10.42 28.88
CA ALA A 549 12.88 -11.22 29.19
C ALA A 549 11.65 -10.77 28.37
N ARG A 550 11.44 -9.46 28.25
CA ARG A 550 10.40 -8.88 27.39
C ARG A 550 10.60 -9.28 25.93
N SER A 551 11.84 -9.28 25.43
CA SER A 551 12.13 -9.73 24.05
C SER A 551 11.82 -11.21 23.81
N LEU A 552 11.80 -12.02 24.87
CA LEU A 552 11.37 -13.43 24.87
C LEU A 552 9.85 -13.59 25.11
N ASN A 553 9.11 -12.49 24.94
CA ASN A 553 7.68 -12.39 25.21
C ASN A 553 7.30 -12.88 26.62
N ARG A 554 8.08 -12.52 27.65
CA ARG A 554 7.72 -12.75 29.05
C ARG A 554 7.10 -11.49 29.65
N ASP A 555 6.03 -11.67 30.41
CA ASP A 555 5.48 -10.58 31.20
C ASP A 555 6.48 -10.15 32.27
N CYS A 556 6.70 -8.85 32.40
CA CYS A 556 7.73 -8.27 33.26
C CYS A 556 7.16 -7.11 34.05
N ARG A 557 7.13 -7.24 35.39
CA ARG A 557 6.63 -6.22 36.30
C ARG A 557 7.75 -5.69 37.19
N ARG A 558 7.97 -4.38 37.14
CA ARG A 558 9.04 -3.70 37.87
C ARG A 558 8.54 -3.10 39.16
N PHE A 559 9.36 -3.20 40.20
CA PHE A 559 9.12 -2.58 41.48
C PHE A 559 10.42 -2.08 42.12
N VAL A 560 10.26 -1.21 43.09
CA VAL A 560 11.34 -0.72 43.96
C VAL A 560 10.99 -1.00 45.41
N LEU A 561 12.01 -1.27 46.22
CA LEU A 561 11.87 -1.44 47.66
C LEU A 561 12.24 -0.14 48.36
N VAL A 562 11.43 0.21 49.35
CA VAL A 562 11.62 1.40 50.18
C VAL A 562 11.76 0.94 51.62
N ASP A 563 12.97 1.09 52.16
CA ASP A 563 13.24 0.95 53.59
C ASP A 563 13.44 2.35 54.19
N ARG A 564 12.47 2.78 55.01
CA ARG A 564 12.47 4.12 55.63
C ARG A 564 13.32 4.21 56.89
N ARG A 565 13.87 3.08 57.36
CA ARG A 565 14.71 3.06 58.56
C ARG A 565 16.06 3.73 58.28
N PRO A 566 16.71 4.33 59.29
CA PRO A 566 18.06 4.86 59.13
C PRO A 566 19.06 3.81 58.63
N PRO A 567 20.06 4.17 57.79
CA PRO A 567 21.02 3.22 57.23
C PRO A 567 21.74 2.34 58.26
N ASP A 568 22.01 2.87 59.45
CA ASP A 568 22.66 2.09 60.52
C ASP A 568 21.75 0.98 61.05
N GLN A 569 20.44 1.23 61.17
CA GLN A 569 19.46 0.21 61.54
C GLN A 569 19.30 -0.85 60.45
N GLN A 570 19.35 -0.44 59.18
CA GLN A 570 19.32 -1.39 58.06
C GLN A 570 20.56 -2.30 58.05
N ARG A 571 21.71 -1.82 58.54
CA ARG A 571 22.94 -2.61 58.66
C ARG A 571 22.92 -3.54 59.88
N SER A 572 22.45 -3.07 61.04
CA SER A 572 22.41 -3.86 62.27
C SER A 572 21.26 -4.87 62.32
N HIS A 573 20.13 -4.54 61.69
CA HIS A 573 18.94 -5.38 61.58
C HIS A 573 18.47 -5.47 60.11
N PRO A 574 19.23 -6.20 59.26
CA PRO A 574 18.98 -6.22 57.82
C PRO A 574 17.71 -6.97 57.42
N PHE A 575 17.24 -7.92 58.23
CA PHE A 575 16.11 -8.80 57.87
C PHE A 575 14.76 -8.23 58.32
N GLU A 576 14.44 -7.03 57.86
CA GLU A 576 13.10 -6.46 57.99
C GLU A 576 12.49 -6.19 56.63
N LYS A 577 11.17 -6.42 56.53
CA LYS A 577 10.45 -6.35 55.26
C LYS A 577 10.24 -4.88 54.88
N GLY A 578 10.83 -4.47 53.76
CA GLY A 578 10.64 -3.14 53.17
C GLY A 578 9.30 -3.00 52.45
N GLU A 579 8.89 -1.75 52.22
CA GLU A 579 7.69 -1.38 51.46
C GLU A 579 7.95 -1.56 49.96
N VAL A 580 6.96 -2.05 49.20
CA VAL A 580 7.04 -2.19 47.74
C VAL A 580 6.33 -1.03 47.07
N ARG A 581 6.96 -0.48 46.03
CA ARG A 581 6.31 0.41 45.07
C ARG A 581 6.44 -0.17 43.66
N TRP A 582 5.31 -0.57 43.08
CA TRP A 582 5.23 -1.02 41.70
C TRP A 582 5.36 0.17 40.75
N LEU A 583 6.16 0.00 39.70
CA LEU A 583 6.40 1.02 38.67
C LEU A 583 5.52 0.81 37.44
N ASP A 584 5.00 -0.39 37.26
CA ASP A 584 4.16 -0.78 36.13
C ASP A 584 2.73 -1.05 36.66
N THR A 585 1.72 -0.62 35.90
CA THR A 585 0.31 -0.88 36.21
C THR A 585 0.01 -2.38 36.10
N PRO A 586 -0.84 -2.97 36.97
CA PRO A 586 -1.30 -4.34 36.76
C PRO A 586 -1.92 -4.46 35.36
N LEU A 587 -1.53 -5.48 34.60
CA LEU A 587 -2.35 -5.93 33.48
C LEU A 587 -3.66 -6.39 34.11
N GLU A 588 -4.77 -5.71 33.79
CA GLU A 588 -6.09 -6.21 34.16
C GLU A 588 -6.21 -7.62 33.59
N ILE A 589 -6.30 -8.60 34.47
CA ILE A 589 -6.86 -9.89 34.11
C ILE A 589 -8.32 -9.56 33.86
N THR A 590 -8.73 -9.47 32.60
CA THR A 590 -10.14 -9.59 32.26
C THR A 590 -10.54 -10.99 32.64
N ASP A 591 -10.96 -11.16 33.89
CA ASP A 591 -11.75 -12.32 34.27
C ASP A 591 -13.01 -12.25 33.41
N ALA A 592 -13.13 -13.21 32.49
CA ALA A 592 -14.38 -13.52 31.85
C ALA A 592 -15.30 -14.08 32.94
N ASP A 593 -16.14 -13.22 33.52
CA ASP A 593 -17.46 -13.53 34.09
C ASP A 593 -18.05 -12.25 34.71
N ASP A 594 -18.91 -11.56 33.94
CA ASP A 594 -20.24 -11.09 34.34
C ASP A 594 -21.08 -10.68 33.12
#